data_AF-A0AA39R4R4-F1
#
_entry.id   AF-A0AA39R4R4-F1
#
_cell.length_a   1.000
_cell.length_b   1.000
_cell.length_c   1.000
_cell.angle_alpha   90.00
_cell.angle_beta   90.00
_cell.angle_gamma   90.00
#
_symmetry.space_group_name_H-M   'P 1'
#
loop_
_entity.id
_entity.type
_entity.pdbx_description
1 polymer ?
#
loop_
_entity_poly.entity_id
_entity_poly.type
_entity_poly.pdbx_seq_one_letter_code
_entity_poly.pdbx_strand_id
1 'polypeptide(L)' 'MTDNTNPGNFANRPKEEVQEIASKGGQASKGGFASMDPEKQKEIASKGGQASSGSFEPGSEKAKEAGRKGGSSS' A
#
# COMPACT_ATOMS: atom_id res chain seq x y z
N MET A 1 2.07 9.33 24.69
CA MET A 1 1.61 8.07 24.06
C MET A 1 0.55 8.50 23.06
N THR A 2 0.79 8.32 21.77
CA THR A 2 -0.17 8.74 20.75
C THR A 2 -1.24 7.67 20.64
N ASP A 3 -2.31 7.81 21.41
CA ASP A 3 -3.55 7.08 21.21
C ASP A 3 -4.18 7.58 19.91
N ASN A 4 -3.58 7.16 18.78
CA ASN A 4 -4.08 7.48 17.46
C ASN A 4 -5.27 6.55 17.21
N THR A 5 -6.46 6.94 17.65
CA THR A 5 -7.71 6.16 17.62
C THR A 5 -8.29 5.97 16.21
N ASN A 6 -7.47 6.08 15.16
CA ASN A 6 -7.92 5.84 13.80
C ASN A 6 -8.27 4.34 13.62
N PRO A 7 -9.56 3.99 13.41
CA PRO A 7 -9.99 2.59 13.28
C PRO A 7 -9.49 1.92 11.99
N GLY A 8 -9.01 2.71 11.02
CA GLY A 8 -8.38 2.22 9.79
C GLY A 8 -6.90 1.86 9.94
N ASN A 9 -6.25 2.21 11.05
CA ASN A 9 -4.83 1.91 11.24
C ASN A 9 -4.63 0.43 11.62
N PHE A 10 -3.81 -0.30 10.86
CA PHE A 10 -3.46 -1.69 11.15
C PHE A 10 -2.81 -1.87 12.53
N ALA A 11 -2.15 -0.84 13.06
CA ALA A 11 -1.58 -0.88 14.41
C ALA A 11 -2.64 -0.96 15.53
N ASN A 12 -3.90 -0.62 15.23
CA ASN A 12 -5.02 -0.65 16.17
C ASN A 12 -5.91 -1.89 15.98
N ARG A 13 -5.51 -2.84 15.12
CA ARG A 13 -6.28 -4.05 14.82
C ARG A 13 -5.65 -5.29 15.45
N PRO A 14 -6.45 -6.30 15.82
CA PRO A 14 -5.94 -7.58 16.29
C PRO A 14 -5.11 -8.25 15.19
N LYS A 15 -4.04 -8.93 15.60
CA LYS A 15 -3.04 -9.49 14.68
C LYS A 15 -3.67 -10.53 13.75
N GLU A 16 -4.65 -11.26 14.24
CA GLU A 16 -5.42 -12.27 13.53
C GLU A 16 -6.20 -11.65 12.36
N GLU A 17 -6.84 -10.50 12.58
CA GLU A 17 -7.59 -9.77 11.55
C GLU A 17 -6.65 -9.21 10.49
N VAL A 18 -5.50 -8.66 10.89
CA VAL A 18 -4.48 -8.17 9.95
C VAL A 18 -3.94 -9.32 9.08
N GLN A 19 -3.71 -10.49 9.67
CA GLN A 19 -3.29 -11.69 8.96
C GLN A 19 -4.36 -12.18 7.98
N GLU A 20 -5.64 -12.15 8.36
CA GLU A 20 -6.74 -12.52 7.49
C GLU A 20 -6.87 -11.56 6.30
N ILE A 21 -6.75 -10.26 6.53
CA ILE A 21 -6.78 -9.23 5.47
C ILE A 21 -5.61 -9.43 4.49
N ALA A 22 -4.39 -9.63 5.00
CA ALA A 22 -3.22 -9.90 4.18
C ALA A 22 -3.37 -11.18 3.35
N SER A 23 -3.95 -12.23 3.95
CA SER A 23 -4.21 -13.51 3.29
C SER A 23 -5.23 -13.36 2.15
N LYS A 24 -6.34 -12.64 2.40
CA LYS A 24 -7.37 -12.37 1.38
C LYS A 24 -6.82 -11.60 0.18
N GLY A 25 -5.91 -10.65 0.41
CA GLY A 25 -5.25 -9.89 -0.66
C GLY A 25 -4.46 -10.77 -1.64
N GLY A 26 -3.86 -11.86 -1.15
CA GLY A 26 -3.11 -12.82 -1.98
C GLY A 26 -3.98 -13.82 -2.74
N GLN A 27 -5.21 -14.08 -2.29
CA GLN A 27 -6.09 -15.12 -2.87
C GLN A 27 -6.81 -14.66 -4.15
N ALA A 28 -6.95 -13.36 -4.40
CA ALA A 28 -7.72 -12.83 -5.53
C ALA A 28 -7.07 -13.08 -6.91
N SER A 29 -5.81 -13.52 -6.97
CA SER A 29 -5.10 -13.78 -8.20
C SER A 29 -4.46 -15.17 -8.15
N LYS A 30 -4.65 -16.00 -9.19
CA LYS A 30 -4.11 -17.37 -9.32
C LYS A 30 -2.57 -17.47 -9.32
N GLY A 31 -1.91 -16.35 -9.04
CA GLY A 31 -0.49 -16.14 -8.85
C GLY A 31 -0.32 -14.67 -8.49
N GLY A 32 0.36 -14.37 -7.38
CA GLY A 32 0.63 -13.00 -6.97
C GLY A 32 1.59 -12.31 -7.95
N PHE A 33 1.92 -11.05 -7.68
CA PHE A 33 2.90 -10.31 -8.49
C PHE A 33 4.22 -11.08 -8.68
N ALA A 34 4.70 -11.76 -7.63
CA ALA A 34 5.90 -12.59 -7.65
C ALA A 34 5.81 -13.82 -8.57
N SER A 35 4.61 -14.30 -8.88
CA SER A 35 4.38 -15.48 -9.73
C SER A 35 4.15 -15.13 -11.21
N MET A 36 4.15 -13.84 -11.58
CA MET A 36 4.03 -13.42 -12.99
C MET A 36 5.35 -13.55 -13.74
N ASP A 37 5.31 -13.57 -15.08
CA ASP A 37 6.51 -13.49 -15.91
C ASP A 37 7.35 -12.24 -15.60
N PRO A 38 8.69 -12.34 -15.54
CA PRO A 38 9.56 -11.22 -15.20
C PRO A 38 9.38 -9.97 -16.07
N GLU A 39 9.12 -10.15 -17.37
CA GLU A 39 8.88 -9.03 -18.29
C GLU A 39 7.58 -8.30 -17.96
N LYS A 40 6.52 -9.05 -17.66
CA LYS A 40 5.23 -8.50 -17.26
C LYS A 40 5.32 -7.79 -15.90
N GLN A 41 6.07 -8.34 -14.94
CA GLN A 41 6.35 -7.67 -13.67
C GLN A 41 7.05 -6.33 -13.90
N LYS A 42 8.08 -6.30 -14.76
CA LYS A 42 8.82 -5.09 -15.10
C LYS A 42 7.94 -4.03 -15.77
N GLU A 43 7.07 -4.45 -16.69
CA GLU A 43 6.13 -3.54 -17.35
C GLU A 43 5.16 -2.91 -16.34
N ILE A 44 4.57 -3.72 -15.45
CA ILE A 44 3.65 -3.24 -14.41
C ILE A 44 4.38 -2.29 -13.44
N ALA A 45 5.59 -2.64 -12.99
CA ALA A 45 6.40 -1.79 -12.13
C ALA A 45 6.76 -0.47 -12.82
N SER A 46 7.13 -0.51 -14.11
CA SER A 46 7.41 0.68 -14.91
C SER A 46 6.19 1.58 -15.03
N LYS A 47 5.02 1.02 -15.36
CA LYS A 47 3.76 1.78 -15.44
C LYS A 47 3.39 2.40 -14.09
N GLY A 48 3.55 1.67 -12.99
CA GLY A 48 3.34 2.18 -11.64
C GLY A 48 4.30 3.32 -11.29
N GLY A 49 5.57 3.21 -11.67
CA GLY A 49 6.56 4.27 -11.49
C GLY A 49 6.27 5.53 -12.32
N GLN A 50 5.75 5.38 -13.55
CA GLN A 50 5.36 6.50 -14.41
C GLN A 50 4.06 7.18 -13.95
N ALA A 51 3.11 6.40 -13.43
CA ALA A 51 1.85 6.92 -12.89
C ALA A 51 2.04 7.60 -11.52
N SER A 52 3.06 7.19 -10.77
CA SER A 52 3.50 7.89 -9.57
C SER A 52 4.28 9.14 -9.97
N SER A 53 4.05 10.27 -9.30
CA SER A 53 4.75 11.53 -9.60
C SER A 53 6.23 11.57 -9.15
N GLY A 54 6.88 10.40 -9.10
CA GLY A 54 8.21 10.21 -8.52
C GLY A 54 8.20 10.06 -7.00
N SER A 55 9.36 9.65 -6.46
CA SER A 55 9.61 9.64 -5.01
C SER A 55 9.44 11.05 -4.47
N PHE A 56 8.67 11.21 -3.39
CA PHE A 56 8.61 12.47 -2.68
C PHE A 56 9.84 12.60 -1.78
N GLU A 57 10.38 13.82 -1.66
CA GLU A 57 11.35 14.10 -0.61
C GLU A 57 10.67 13.92 0.75
N PRO A 58 11.29 13.20 1.70
CA PRO A 58 10.75 13.04 3.05
C PRO A 58 10.46 14.41 3.69
N GLY A 59 9.23 14.61 4.15
CA GLY A 59 8.79 15.86 4.77
C GLY A 59 8.35 16.97 3.80
N SER A 60 8.46 16.76 2.49
CA SER A 60 7.89 17.70 1.51
C SER A 60 6.37 17.80 1.64
N GLU A 61 5.82 18.97 1.31
CA GLU A 61 4.35 19.19 1.33
C GLU A 61 3.62 18.19 0.43
N LYS A 62 4.23 17.83 -0.70
CA LYS A 62 3.68 16.82 -1.63
C LYS A 62 3.63 15.41 -1.00
N ALA A 63 4.65 15.02 -0.23
CA ALA A 63 4.63 13.77 0.54
C ALA A 63 3.52 13.77 1.60
N LYS A 64 3.38 14.88 2.33
CA LYS A 64 2.35 15.05 3.36
C LYS A 64 0.95 15.01 2.76
N GLU A 65 0.72 15.68 1.65
CA GLU A 65 -0.55 15.69 0.94
C GLU A 65 -0.90 14.30 0.40
N ALA A 66 0.06 13.61 -0.23
CA ALA A 66 -0.12 12.24 -0.69
C ALA A 66 -0.44 11.28 0.47
N GLY A 67 0.28 11.38 1.59
CA GLY A 67 0.02 10.59 2.79
C GLY A 67 -1.34 10.89 3.42
N ARG A 68 -1.72 12.16 3.52
CA ARG A 68 -3.03 12.59 4.02
C ARG A 68 -4.16 12.09 3.14
N LYS A 69 -4.04 12.23 1.81
CA LYS A 69 -5.04 11.73 0.86
C LYS A 69 -5.17 10.22 0.90
N GLY A 70 -4.05 9.49 0.98
CA GLY A 70 -4.06 8.03 1.15
C GLY A 70 -4.74 7.59 2.44
N GLY A 71 -4.46 8.28 3.56
CA GLY A 71 -5.09 8.00 4.85
C GLY A 71 -6.57 8.39 4.94
N SER A 72 -6.99 9.45 4.25
CA SER A 72 -8.41 9.88 4.22
C SER A 72 -9.31 9.01 3.35
N SER A 73 -8.73 8.17 2.49
CA SER A 73 -9.47 7.28 1.60
C SER A 73 -9.57 5.84 2.15
N SER A 74 -9.17 5.63 3.41
CA SER A 74 -9.11 4.35 4.13
C SER A 74 -10.13 4.27 5.27
#